data_AF-A0A3N7CHN6-F1
#
_entry.id   AF-A0A3N7CHN6-F1
#
_cell.length_a   1.000
_cell.length_b   1.000
_cell.length_c   1.000
_cell.angle_alpha   90.00
_cell.angle_beta   90.00
_cell.angle_gamma   90.00
#
_symmetry.space_group_name_H-M   'P 1'
#
loop_
_entity.id
_entity.type
_entity.pdbx_description
1 polymer ?
#
loop_
_entity_poly.entity_id
_entity_poly.type
_entity_poly.pdbx_seq_one_letter_code
_entity_poly.pdbx_strand_id
1 'polypeptide(L)'
;MAWPPDLIQGLSTAQAQHLADLLPFLACGEESAVFAFEGSLLAAVPAAAQAVLQGIASDERRHADLLAHLRQLLPQPRLQISFARLAFFFRRLQASQVDEHLARVAALDLAVCRLLQVLLHPQAGLAAAPGLHRALCELRQDEARHVRQARSLARQLGCSAQRQAALDEAMRLRLLALLQPVAASLQSLSQRPGA
;
A
#
# COMPACT_ATOMS: atom_id res chain seq x y z
N MET A 1 -8.98 14.85 -10.42
CA MET A 1 -7.61 15.23 -10.83
C MET A 1 -7.25 14.33 -12.01
N ALA A 2 -6.79 14.87 -13.13
CA ALA A 2 -6.40 14.04 -14.28
C ALA A 2 -4.92 13.66 -14.12
N TRP A 3 -4.62 12.36 -14.04
CA TRP A 3 -3.25 11.86 -14.06
C TRP A 3 -2.64 12.05 -15.46
N PRO A 4 -1.34 12.32 -15.56
CA PRO A 4 -0.73 12.64 -16.84
C PRO A 4 -0.59 11.36 -17.70
N PRO A 5 -0.82 11.43 -19.02
CA PRO A 5 -0.86 10.25 -19.90
C PRO A 5 0.51 9.59 -20.11
N ASP A 6 1.59 10.28 -19.77
CA ASP A 6 2.99 9.83 -19.86
C ASP A 6 3.48 9.12 -18.60
N LEU A 7 2.58 8.78 -17.66
CA LEU A 7 2.93 8.24 -16.35
C LEU A 7 3.88 7.03 -16.45
N ILE A 8 3.63 6.11 -17.40
CA ILE A 8 4.43 4.91 -17.62
C ILE A 8 5.49 5.07 -18.73
N GLN A 9 5.65 6.26 -19.29
CA GLN A 9 6.61 6.52 -20.37
C GLN A 9 8.03 6.20 -19.90
N GLY A 10 8.72 5.34 -20.65
CA GLY A 10 10.09 4.90 -20.35
C GLY A 10 10.19 3.51 -19.73
N LEU A 11 9.07 2.89 -19.30
CA LEU A 11 9.05 1.47 -19.00
C LEU A 11 9.19 0.64 -20.28
N SER A 12 10.02 -0.41 -20.23
CA SER A 12 9.98 -1.47 -21.24
C SER A 12 8.70 -2.30 -21.14
N THR A 13 8.34 -3.03 -22.20
CA THR A 13 7.18 -3.93 -22.19
C THR A 13 7.25 -4.95 -21.03
N ALA A 14 8.44 -5.46 -20.73
CA ALA A 14 8.64 -6.39 -19.62
C ALA A 14 8.40 -5.71 -18.27
N GLN A 15 8.93 -4.50 -18.07
CA GLN A 15 8.72 -3.73 -16.84
C GLN A 15 7.25 -3.35 -16.64
N ALA A 16 6.59 -2.90 -17.70
CA ALA A 16 5.15 -2.61 -17.68
C ALA A 16 4.35 -3.87 -17.30
N GLN A 17 4.71 -5.04 -17.83
CA GLN A 17 4.06 -6.29 -17.47
C GLN A 17 4.32 -6.72 -16.03
N HIS A 18 5.54 -6.59 -15.52
CA HIS A 18 5.86 -6.89 -14.12
C HIS A 18 5.13 -5.95 -13.15
N LEU A 19 4.97 -4.67 -13.53
CA LEU A 19 4.18 -3.72 -12.77
C LEU A 19 2.69 -4.07 -12.82
N ALA A 20 2.17 -4.45 -13.99
CA ALA A 20 0.79 -4.92 -14.13
C ALA A 20 0.50 -6.13 -13.22
N ASP A 21 1.43 -7.09 -13.17
CA ASP A 21 1.32 -8.28 -12.32
C ASP A 21 1.31 -7.91 -10.82
N LEU A 22 2.03 -6.86 -10.42
CA LEU A 22 2.11 -6.39 -9.03
C LEU A 22 0.91 -5.54 -8.60
N LEU A 23 0.34 -4.76 -9.51
CA LEU A 23 -0.64 -3.72 -9.21
C LEU A 23 -1.87 -4.21 -8.41
N PRO A 24 -2.47 -5.39 -8.68
CA PRO A 24 -3.59 -5.91 -7.88
C PRO A 24 -3.27 -6.08 -6.40
N PHE A 25 -2.01 -6.34 -6.06
CA PHE A 25 -1.55 -6.53 -4.69
C PHE A 25 -1.36 -5.20 -3.96
N LEU A 26 -1.09 -4.11 -4.68
CA LEU A 26 -1.04 -2.76 -4.14
C LEU A 26 -2.46 -2.20 -3.99
N ALA A 27 -3.28 -2.31 -5.04
CA ALA A 27 -4.63 -1.73 -5.10
C ALA A 27 -5.58 -2.27 -4.03
N CYS A 28 -5.40 -3.53 -3.65
CA CYS A 28 -6.24 -4.13 -2.63
C CYS A 28 -6.05 -3.51 -1.24
N GLY A 29 -4.87 -2.97 -0.94
CA GLY A 29 -4.57 -2.26 0.32
C GLY A 29 -5.42 -1.00 0.48
N GLU A 30 -5.38 -0.16 -0.56
CA GLU A 30 -6.09 1.14 -0.62
C GLU A 30 -7.60 0.97 -0.45
N GLU A 31 -8.19 0.01 -1.17
CA GLU A 31 -9.64 -0.26 -1.09
C GLU A 31 -10.05 -0.67 0.33
N SER A 32 -9.21 -1.44 1.04
CA SER A 32 -9.52 -1.86 2.40
C SER A 32 -9.39 -0.74 3.44
N ALA A 33 -8.49 0.22 3.24
CA ALA A 33 -8.30 1.33 4.17
C ALA A 33 -9.51 2.27 4.14
N VAL A 34 -10.08 2.54 2.97
CA VAL A 34 -11.31 3.33 2.82
C VAL A 34 -12.47 2.69 3.62
N PHE A 35 -12.69 1.38 3.49
CA PHE A 35 -13.76 0.69 4.24
C PHE A 35 -13.48 0.57 5.75
N ALA A 36 -12.21 0.51 6.15
CA ALA A 36 -11.79 0.48 7.55
C ALA A 36 -12.10 1.80 8.29
N PHE A 37 -11.97 2.93 7.59
CA PHE A 37 -12.09 4.28 8.15
C PHE A 37 -13.40 5.00 7.82
N GLU A 38 -14.46 4.26 7.47
CA GLU A 38 -15.81 4.84 7.25
C GLU A 38 -16.90 4.16 8.12
N GLY A 39 -16.51 3.22 9.00
CA GLY A 39 -17.42 2.40 9.80
C GLY A 39 -17.62 2.84 11.26
N SER A 40 -18.31 1.99 12.02
CA SER A 40 -18.66 2.16 13.45
C SER A 40 -17.45 2.40 14.38
N LEU A 41 -16.25 2.01 13.96
CA LEU A 41 -15.00 2.25 14.68
C LEU A 41 -14.68 3.76 14.79
N LEU A 42 -15.09 4.61 13.83
CA LEU A 42 -14.89 6.07 13.96
C LEU A 42 -15.75 6.70 15.04
N ALA A 43 -16.97 6.19 15.23
CA ALA A 43 -17.86 6.72 16.27
C ALA A 43 -17.29 6.49 17.68
N ALA A 44 -16.42 5.49 17.84
CA ALA A 44 -15.79 5.13 19.10
C ALA A 44 -14.52 5.95 19.43
N VAL A 45 -14.02 6.80 18.52
CA VAL A 45 -12.82 7.62 18.75
C VAL A 45 -13.14 9.11 18.95
N PRO A 46 -12.30 9.86 19.68
CA PRO A 46 -12.47 11.30 19.86
C PRO A 46 -12.51 12.07 18.53
N ALA A 47 -13.22 13.19 18.48
CA ALA A 47 -13.39 13.99 17.25
C ALA A 47 -12.07 14.38 16.57
N ALA A 48 -11.01 14.68 17.35
CA ALA A 48 -9.69 14.96 16.80
C ALA A 48 -9.08 13.75 16.08
N ALA A 49 -9.30 12.53 16.59
CA ALA A 49 -8.88 11.30 15.92
C ALA A 49 -9.71 11.05 14.65
N GLN A 50 -11.02 11.33 14.68
CA GLN A 50 -11.89 11.21 13.49
C GLN A 50 -11.39 12.07 12.33
N ALA A 51 -11.02 13.33 12.60
CA ALA A 51 -10.47 14.23 11.58
C ALA A 51 -9.18 13.69 10.94
N VAL A 52 -8.29 13.08 11.75
CA VAL A 52 -7.08 12.43 11.25
C VAL A 52 -7.42 11.24 10.34
N LEU A 53 -8.35 10.38 10.77
CA LEU A 53 -8.76 9.20 9.99
C LEU A 53 -9.47 9.57 8.68
N GLN A 54 -10.27 10.64 8.68
CA GLN A 54 -10.89 11.18 7.47
C GLN A 54 -9.83 11.71 6.48
N GLY A 55 -8.78 12.34 7.00
CA GLY A 55 -7.63 12.76 6.21
C GLY A 55 -6.93 11.58 5.53
N ILE A 56 -6.65 10.52 6.28
CA ILE A 56 -6.08 9.27 5.76
C ILE A 56 -7.01 8.71 4.67
N ALA A 57 -8.30 8.49 4.96
CA ALA A 57 -9.25 7.97 3.98
C ALA A 57 -9.33 8.79 2.69
N SER A 58 -9.10 10.11 2.76
CA SER A 58 -9.04 10.95 1.57
C SER A 58 -7.76 10.77 0.75
N ASP A 59 -6.64 10.47 1.39
CA ASP A 59 -5.39 10.13 0.71
C ASP A 59 -5.53 8.75 0.03
N GLU A 60 -6.07 7.76 0.73
CA GLU A 60 -6.32 6.38 0.24
C GLU A 60 -7.21 6.38 -1.02
N ARG A 61 -8.25 7.22 -1.07
CA ARG A 61 -9.07 7.39 -2.28
C ARG A 61 -8.25 7.89 -3.48
N ARG A 62 -7.32 8.82 -3.22
CA ARG A 62 -6.43 9.36 -4.26
C ARG A 62 -5.44 8.31 -4.75
N HIS A 63 -4.95 7.46 -3.85
CA HIS A 63 -4.06 6.35 -4.18
C HIS A 63 -4.81 5.27 -4.98
N ALA A 64 -6.04 4.94 -4.59
CA ALA A 64 -6.91 4.06 -5.36
C ALA A 64 -7.16 4.60 -6.78
N ASP A 65 -7.42 5.90 -6.94
CA ASP A 65 -7.56 6.55 -8.25
C ASP A 65 -6.28 6.45 -9.10
N LEU A 66 -5.10 6.63 -8.49
CA LEU A 66 -3.81 6.47 -9.16
C LEU A 66 -3.63 5.03 -9.67
N LEU A 67 -3.89 4.04 -8.83
CA LEU A 67 -3.74 2.63 -9.18
C LEU A 67 -4.78 2.21 -10.23
N ALA A 68 -6.02 2.69 -10.12
CA ALA A 68 -7.05 2.46 -11.13
C ALA A 68 -6.65 3.04 -12.50
N HIS A 69 -6.05 4.23 -12.51
CA HIS A 69 -5.54 4.85 -13.73
C HIS A 69 -4.35 4.06 -14.31
N LEU A 70 -3.39 3.65 -13.49
CA LEU A 70 -2.27 2.80 -13.92
C LEU A 70 -2.76 1.50 -14.56
N ARG A 71 -3.83 0.89 -14.03
CA ARG A 71 -4.43 -0.31 -14.61
C ARG A 71 -4.96 -0.10 -16.03
N GLN A 72 -5.35 1.12 -16.39
CA GLN A 72 -5.80 1.45 -17.75
C GLN A 72 -4.64 1.61 -18.72
N LEU A 73 -3.46 2.02 -18.24
CA LEU A 73 -2.26 2.24 -19.05
C LEU A 73 -1.42 0.98 -19.23
N LEU A 74 -1.47 0.06 -18.27
CA LEU A 74 -0.66 -1.14 -18.23
C LEU A 74 -1.31 -2.30 -19.00
N PRO A 75 -0.51 -3.30 -19.46
CA PRO A 75 -1.07 -4.51 -20.04
C PRO A 75 -1.91 -5.28 -18.99
N GLN A 76 -2.70 -6.25 -19.45
CA GLN A 76 -3.43 -7.11 -18.51
C GLN A 76 -2.45 -7.92 -17.63
N PRO A 77 -2.74 -8.06 -16.33
CA PRO A 77 -1.94 -8.90 -15.45
C PRO A 77 -2.01 -10.36 -15.92
N ARG A 78 -0.84 -11.00 -16.04
CA ARG A 78 -0.72 -12.45 -16.29
C ARG A 78 -0.90 -13.25 -15.01
N LEU A 79 -0.46 -12.66 -13.90
CA LEU A 79 -0.56 -13.25 -12.58
C LEU A 79 -1.84 -12.79 -11.91
N GLN A 80 -2.73 -13.74 -11.64
CA GLN A 80 -3.97 -13.47 -10.91
C GLN A 80 -3.78 -13.78 -9.43
N ILE A 81 -4.17 -12.83 -8.59
CA ILE A 81 -4.33 -13.12 -7.17
C ILE A 81 -5.69 -13.78 -6.94
N SER A 82 -5.70 -14.84 -6.14
CA SER A 82 -6.94 -15.46 -5.69
C SER A 82 -7.74 -14.47 -4.85
N PHE A 83 -8.98 -14.19 -5.24
CA PHE A 83 -9.92 -13.37 -4.47
C PHE A 83 -10.05 -13.87 -3.01
N ALA A 84 -10.04 -15.19 -2.80
CA ALA A 84 -10.09 -15.76 -1.46
C ALA A 84 -8.85 -15.41 -0.62
N ARG A 85 -7.65 -15.36 -1.22
CA ARG A 85 -6.42 -14.97 -0.52
C ARG A 85 -6.45 -13.49 -0.15
N LEU A 86 -6.91 -12.62 -1.06
CA LEU A 86 -7.12 -11.20 -0.75
C LEU A 86 -8.12 -11.02 0.38
N ALA A 87 -9.31 -11.60 0.25
CA ALA A 87 -10.36 -11.49 1.26
C ALA A 87 -9.90 -12.00 2.64
N PHE A 88 -9.10 -13.08 2.68
CA PHE A 88 -8.53 -13.59 3.92
C PHE A 88 -7.48 -12.64 4.53
N PHE A 89 -6.65 -12.01 3.69
CA PHE A 89 -5.67 -11.02 4.13
C PHE A 89 -6.37 -9.82 4.78
N PHE A 90 -7.37 -9.25 4.11
CA PHE A 90 -8.10 -8.07 4.62
C PHE A 90 -8.97 -8.35 5.83
N ARG A 91 -9.64 -9.51 5.88
CA ARG A 91 -10.38 -9.93 7.06
C ARG A 91 -9.48 -9.97 8.31
N ARG A 92 -8.19 -10.26 8.14
CA ARG A 92 -7.22 -10.28 9.24
C ARG A 92 -6.70 -8.90 9.65
N LEU A 93 -6.94 -7.85 8.86
CA LEU A 93 -6.69 -6.46 9.29
C LEU A 93 -7.79 -5.98 10.25
N GLN A 94 -9.01 -6.48 10.09
CA GLN A 94 -10.11 -6.14 10.97
C GLN A 94 -9.83 -6.64 12.39
N ALA A 95 -9.92 -5.73 13.35
CA ALA A 95 -9.87 -6.02 14.78
C ALA A 95 -11.11 -5.43 15.44
N SER A 96 -11.57 -6.06 16.52
CA SER A 96 -12.72 -5.58 17.29
C SER A 96 -12.40 -4.35 18.14
N GLN A 97 -11.12 -4.14 18.47
CA GLN A 97 -10.63 -2.99 19.22
C GLN A 97 -9.97 -1.99 18.27
N VAL A 98 -10.27 -0.70 18.48
CA VAL A 98 -9.81 0.40 17.63
C VAL A 98 -8.28 0.52 17.63
N ASP A 99 -7.66 0.44 18.81
CA ASP A 99 -6.22 0.55 18.98
C ASP A 99 -5.47 -0.53 18.19
N GLU A 100 -5.93 -1.77 18.27
CA GLU A 100 -5.36 -2.89 17.53
C GLU A 100 -5.61 -2.76 16.03
N HIS A 101 -6.78 -2.27 15.62
CA HIS A 101 -7.08 -2.03 14.21
C HIS A 101 -6.14 -0.98 13.61
N LEU A 102 -5.99 0.17 14.27
CA LEU A 102 -5.05 1.23 13.88
C LEU A 102 -3.60 0.73 13.84
N ALA A 103 -3.20 -0.07 14.82
CA ALA A 103 -1.87 -0.67 14.86
C ALA A 103 -1.61 -1.63 13.68
N ARG A 104 -2.64 -2.37 13.25
CA ARG A 104 -2.57 -3.27 12.08
C ARG A 104 -2.51 -2.51 10.76
N VAL A 105 -3.28 -1.43 10.61
CA VAL A 105 -3.19 -0.56 9.43
C VAL A 105 -1.79 0.04 9.35
N ALA A 106 -1.30 0.66 10.43
CA ALA A 106 0.06 1.21 10.44
C ALA A 106 1.16 0.18 10.15
N ALA A 107 0.95 -1.09 10.54
CA ALA A 107 1.86 -2.18 10.22
C ALA A 107 1.82 -2.56 8.73
N LEU A 108 0.66 -2.46 8.07
CA LEU A 108 0.49 -2.68 6.64
C LEU A 108 1.17 -1.57 5.84
N ASP A 109 0.84 -0.32 6.11
CA ASP A 109 1.39 0.87 5.44
C ASP A 109 2.92 0.91 5.57
N LEU A 110 3.45 0.49 6.73
CA LEU A 110 4.91 0.34 6.91
C LEU A 110 5.49 -0.75 6.01
N ALA A 111 4.80 -1.88 5.86
CA ALA A 111 5.24 -2.97 4.99
C ALA A 111 5.20 -2.55 3.52
N VAL A 112 4.17 -1.79 3.11
CA VAL A 112 4.06 -1.17 1.78
C VAL A 112 5.17 -0.14 1.56
N CYS A 113 5.43 0.74 2.53
CA CYS A 113 6.55 1.69 2.49
C CYS A 113 7.89 1.00 2.21
N ARG A 114 8.16 -0.13 2.87
CA ARG A 114 9.37 -0.92 2.68
C ARG A 114 9.43 -1.56 1.29
N LEU A 115 8.30 -2.06 0.80
CA LEU A 115 8.20 -2.59 -0.56
C LEU A 115 8.51 -1.51 -1.60
N LEU A 116 7.85 -0.35 -1.48
CA LEU A 116 8.04 0.80 -2.38
C LEU A 116 9.46 1.36 -2.28
N GLN A 117 10.08 1.36 -1.10
CA GLN A 117 11.48 1.81 -0.96
C GLN A 117 12.43 1.05 -1.88
N VAL A 118 12.24 -0.26 -2.03
CA VAL A 118 13.07 -1.09 -2.91
C VAL A 118 12.78 -0.78 -4.38
N LEU A 119 11.50 -0.66 -4.75
CA LEU A 119 11.07 -0.39 -6.13
C LEU A 119 11.42 1.02 -6.62
N LEU A 120 11.54 1.98 -5.69
CA LEU A 120 11.82 3.39 -5.97
C LEU A 120 13.29 3.76 -5.81
N HIS A 121 14.17 2.77 -5.60
CA HIS A 121 15.60 3.03 -5.60
C HIS A 121 16.01 3.66 -6.95
N PRO A 122 16.93 4.65 -6.99
CA PRO A 122 17.30 5.33 -8.24
C PRO A 122 17.88 4.42 -9.33
N GLN A 123 18.32 3.22 -8.95
CA GLN A 123 18.84 2.21 -9.86
C GLN A 123 17.83 1.10 -10.18
N ALA A 124 16.61 1.15 -9.63
CA ALA A 124 15.57 0.17 -9.90
C ALA A 124 14.90 0.43 -11.26
N GLY A 125 14.17 -0.57 -11.76
CA GLY A 125 13.53 -0.53 -13.07
C GLY A 125 12.53 0.62 -13.25
N LEU A 126 11.84 1.02 -12.17
CA LEU A 126 10.85 2.09 -12.22
C LEU A 126 11.46 3.48 -12.39
N ALA A 127 12.75 3.67 -12.13
CA ALA A 127 13.42 4.95 -12.36
C ALA A 127 13.44 5.36 -13.85
N ALA A 128 13.25 4.39 -14.76
CA ALA A 128 13.14 4.63 -16.19
C ALA A 128 11.83 5.38 -16.58
N ALA A 129 10.83 5.42 -15.68
CA ALA A 129 9.59 6.17 -15.88
C ALA A 129 9.45 7.27 -14.81
N PRO A 130 9.97 8.49 -15.05
CA PRO A 130 10.04 9.55 -14.04
C PRO A 130 8.68 9.98 -13.49
N GLY A 131 7.64 9.98 -14.34
CA GLY A 131 6.26 10.32 -13.94
C GLY A 131 5.73 9.34 -12.89
N LEU A 132 5.77 8.03 -13.20
CA LEU A 132 5.41 6.97 -12.26
C LEU A 132 6.28 6.97 -11.01
N HIS A 133 7.59 7.10 -11.16
CA HIS A 133 8.52 7.12 -10.02
C HIS A 133 8.17 8.23 -9.04
N ARG A 134 7.92 9.45 -9.54
CA ARG A 134 7.47 10.58 -8.74
C ARG A 134 6.13 10.29 -8.05
N ALA A 135 5.12 9.80 -8.78
CA ALA A 135 3.81 9.51 -8.22
C ALA A 135 3.87 8.47 -7.09
N LEU A 136 4.66 7.41 -7.26
CA LEU A 136 4.88 6.40 -6.22
C LEU A 136 5.74 6.92 -5.05
N CYS A 137 6.65 7.85 -5.30
CA CYS A 137 7.38 8.56 -4.24
C CYS A 137 6.42 9.40 -3.38
N GLU A 138 5.48 10.12 -4.00
CA GLU A 138 4.45 10.90 -3.32
C GLU A 138 3.51 9.97 -2.52
N LEU A 139 3.04 8.87 -3.12
CA LEU A 139 2.25 7.84 -2.41
C LEU A 139 3.01 7.31 -1.18
N ARG A 140 4.27 6.92 -1.33
CA ARG A 140 5.10 6.44 -0.20
C ARG A 140 5.26 7.48 0.92
N GLN A 141 5.27 8.77 0.60
CA GLN A 141 5.34 9.83 1.61
C GLN A 141 4.04 9.95 2.40
N ASP A 142 2.90 9.79 1.72
CA ASP A 142 1.59 9.70 2.34
C ASP A 142 1.51 8.48 3.28
N GLU A 143 1.87 7.29 2.80
CA GLU A 143 1.94 6.07 3.61
C GLU A 143 2.78 6.27 4.88
N ALA A 144 3.97 6.85 4.75
CA ALA A 144 4.84 7.10 5.90
C ALA A 144 4.21 8.08 6.90
N ARG A 145 3.39 9.04 6.43
CA ARG A 145 2.62 9.97 7.27
C ARG A 145 1.47 9.23 7.97
N HIS A 146 0.74 8.37 7.27
CA HIS A 146 -0.33 7.55 7.83
C HIS A 146 0.19 6.62 8.93
N VAL A 147 1.32 5.94 8.71
CA VAL A 147 2.01 5.13 9.73
C VAL A 147 2.22 5.91 11.02
N ARG A 148 2.73 7.15 10.93
CA ARG A 148 3.00 8.00 12.11
C ARG A 148 1.69 8.37 12.83
N GLN A 149 0.67 8.76 12.08
CA GLN A 149 -0.63 9.16 12.61
C GLN A 149 -1.35 7.99 13.28
N ALA A 150 -1.48 6.86 12.58
CA ALA A 150 -2.16 5.66 13.08
C ALA A 150 -1.46 5.08 14.31
N ARG A 151 -0.11 5.04 14.35
CA ARG A 151 0.65 4.63 15.56
C ARG A 151 0.44 5.56 16.73
N SER A 152 0.44 6.86 16.49
CA SER A 152 0.19 7.85 17.54
C SER A 152 -1.18 7.63 18.17
N LEU A 153 -2.22 7.45 17.35
CA LEU A 153 -3.58 7.18 17.81
C LEU A 153 -3.68 5.82 18.52
N ALA A 154 -3.12 4.76 17.96
CA ALA A 154 -3.11 3.44 18.58
C ALA A 154 -2.44 3.48 19.98
N ARG A 155 -1.32 4.19 20.11
CA ARG A 155 -0.62 4.36 21.40
C ARG A 155 -1.46 5.14 22.41
N GLN A 156 -2.12 6.21 21.98
CA GLN A 156 -3.02 7.00 22.85
C GLN A 156 -4.20 6.16 23.35
N LEU A 157 -4.64 5.18 22.57
CA LEU A 157 -5.72 4.26 22.90
C LEU A 157 -5.26 2.99 23.65
N GLY A 158 -3.96 2.86 23.96
CA GLY A 158 -3.43 1.80 24.82
C GLY A 158 -2.55 0.75 24.15
N CYS A 159 -2.33 0.82 22.83
CA CYS A 159 -1.42 -0.10 22.15
C CYS A 159 0.03 0.13 22.60
N SER A 160 0.65 -0.92 23.15
CA SER A 160 2.04 -0.85 23.63
C SER A 160 3.04 -0.90 22.47
N ALA A 161 4.23 -0.34 22.66
CA ALA A 161 5.30 -0.39 21.66
C ALA A 161 5.71 -1.84 21.33
N GLN A 162 5.73 -2.74 22.32
CA GLN A 162 5.99 -4.16 22.13
C GLN A 162 4.91 -4.81 21.25
N ARG A 163 3.63 -4.49 21.50
CA ARG A 163 2.53 -4.99 20.69
C ARG A 163 2.62 -4.48 19.25
N GLN A 164 2.91 -3.20 19.05
CA GLN A 164 3.12 -2.62 17.72
C GLN A 164 4.25 -3.33 16.96
N ALA A 165 5.41 -3.55 17.60
CA ALA A 165 6.53 -4.24 16.96
C ALA A 165 6.19 -5.68 16.53
N ALA A 166 5.41 -6.40 17.36
CA ALA A 166 4.93 -7.74 17.00
C ALA A 166 3.96 -7.72 15.80
N LEU A 167 3.08 -6.72 15.73
CA LEU A 167 2.17 -6.53 14.61
C LEU A 167 2.91 -6.16 13.31
N ASP A 168 3.92 -5.28 13.40
CA ASP A 168 4.76 -4.91 12.25
C ASP A 168 5.42 -6.13 11.62
N GLU A 169 6.03 -6.99 12.44
CA GLU A 169 6.72 -8.18 11.95
C GLU A 169 5.74 -9.22 11.39
N ALA A 170 4.64 -9.46 12.09
CA ALA A 170 3.60 -10.36 11.60
C ALA A 170 3.00 -9.88 10.28
N MET A 171 2.78 -8.57 10.11
CA MET A 171 2.24 -8.00 8.88
C MET A 171 3.24 -8.10 7.74
N ARG A 172 4.51 -7.80 7.99
CA ARG A 172 5.59 -7.95 7.01
C ARG A 172 5.64 -9.36 6.45
N LEU A 173 5.64 -10.38 7.32
CA LEU A 173 5.67 -11.78 6.89
C LEU A 173 4.44 -12.17 6.07
N ARG A 174 3.25 -11.69 6.47
CA ARG A 174 2.01 -11.93 5.73
C ARG A 174 1.99 -11.28 4.36
N LEU A 175 2.45 -10.03 4.26
CA LEU A 175 2.55 -9.32 2.98
C LEU A 175 3.53 -10.03 2.05
N LEU A 176 4.69 -10.48 2.55
CA LEU A 176 5.63 -11.27 1.77
C LEU A 176 5.02 -12.59 1.26
N ALA A 177 4.26 -13.29 2.11
CA ALA A 177 3.55 -14.50 1.71
C ALA A 177 2.46 -14.21 0.66
N LEU A 178 1.76 -13.07 0.78
CA LEU A 178 0.77 -12.61 -0.20
C LEU A 178 1.43 -12.34 -1.56
N LEU A 179 2.60 -11.68 -1.55
CA LEU A 179 3.35 -11.27 -2.74
C LEU A 179 4.17 -12.40 -3.38
N GLN A 180 4.22 -13.59 -2.77
CA GLN A 180 5.00 -14.72 -3.29
C GLN A 180 4.74 -15.03 -4.78
N PRO A 181 3.49 -15.00 -5.30
CA PRO A 181 3.23 -15.27 -6.71
C PRO A 181 3.90 -14.26 -7.65
N VAL A 182 4.13 -13.03 -7.19
CA VAL A 182 4.74 -11.93 -7.95
C VAL A 182 6.19 -11.65 -7.54
N ALA A 183 6.81 -12.54 -6.76
CA ALA A 183 8.17 -12.35 -6.27
C ALA A 183 9.20 -12.13 -7.40
N ALA A 184 9.06 -12.85 -8.52
CA ALA A 184 9.91 -12.66 -9.70
C ALA A 184 9.72 -11.28 -10.34
N SER A 185 8.48 -10.78 -10.42
CA SER A 185 8.18 -9.42 -10.92
C SER A 185 8.76 -8.36 -10.01
N LEU A 186 8.64 -8.53 -8.68
CA LEU A 186 9.27 -7.63 -7.70
C LEU A 186 10.80 -7.62 -7.84
N GLN A 187 11.41 -8.79 -7.99
CA GLN A 187 12.85 -8.90 -8.18
C GLN A 187 13.28 -8.20 -9.46
N SER A 188 12.62 -8.45 -10.58
CA SER A 188 12.93 -7.79 -11.85
C SER A 188 12.80 -6.27 -11.77
N LEU A 189 11.73 -5.75 -11.14
CA LEU A 189 11.52 -4.31 -11.00
C LEU A 189 12.50 -3.63 -10.05
N SER A 190 13.02 -4.35 -9.07
CA SER A 190 14.04 -3.85 -8.12
C SER A 190 15.47 -3.85 -8.69
N GLN A 191 15.68 -4.53 -9.80
CA GLN A 191 16.96 -4.58 -10.50
C GLN A 191 17.12 -3.42 -11.48
N ARG A 192 18.37 -3.17 -11.86
CA ARG A 192 18.73 -2.16 -12.87
C ARG A 192 18.26 -2.60 -14.25
N PRO A 193 17.69 -1.69 -15.08
CA PRO A 193 17.42 -2.00 -16.47
C PRO A 193 18.70 -2.43 -17.19
N GLY A 194 18.70 -3.63 -17.77
CA GLY A 194 19.82 -4.15 -18.57
C GLY A 194 20.95 -4.85 -17.79
N ALA A 195 20.70 -5.25 -16.54
CA ALA A 195 21.57 -6.18 -15.80
C ALA A 195 21.24 -7.65 -16.09
#